data_AF-A0A358QWY2-F1
#
_entry.id   AF-A0A358QWY2-F1
#
_cell.length_a   1.000
_cell.length_b   1.000
_cell.length_c   1.000
_cell.angle_alpha   90.00
_cell.angle_beta   90.00
_cell.angle_gamma   90.00
#
_symmetry.space_group_name_H-M   'P 1'
#
loop_
_entity.id
_entity.type
_entity.pdbx_description
1 polymer ?
#
loop_
_entity_poly.entity_id
_entity_poly.type
_entity_poly.pdbx_seq_one_letter_code
_entity_poly.pdbx_strand_id
1 'polypeptide(L)'
;MMDHKIAYYALALSILTERTPEQAFDYLETDRPLRKHCWHKDITEDDKKDMAKLKKTMTYKEIGAMYGISAGSVYNWIRRGCKNERTNLQP
;
A
#
# COMPACT_ATOMS: atom_id res chain seq x y z
N MET A 1 -18.08 -14.08 -7.51
CA MET A 1 -17.28 -15.28 -7.80
C MET A 1 -16.04 -14.80 -8.52
N MET A 2 -14.88 -14.75 -7.84
CA MET A 2 -13.64 -14.29 -8.48
C MET A 2 -13.28 -15.28 -9.58
N ASP A 3 -13.09 -14.78 -10.79
CA ASP A 3 -12.74 -15.62 -11.93
C ASP A 3 -11.34 -16.18 -11.71
N HIS A 4 -11.20 -17.50 -11.72
CA HIS A 4 -9.94 -18.22 -11.48
C HIS A 4 -8.81 -17.76 -12.41
N LYS A 5 -9.18 -17.20 -13.57
CA LYS A 5 -8.27 -16.57 -14.53
C LYS A 5 -7.60 -15.32 -13.96
N ILE A 6 -8.32 -14.48 -13.20
CA ILE A 6 -7.78 -13.25 -12.60
C ILE A 6 -6.69 -13.60 -11.59
N ALA A 7 -6.93 -14.60 -10.74
CA ALA A 7 -5.93 -15.07 -9.79
C ALA A 7 -4.66 -15.60 -10.49
N TYR A 8 -4.83 -16.32 -11.60
CA TYR A 8 -3.70 -16.82 -12.39
C TYR A 8 -2.89 -15.69 -13.03
N TYR A 9 -3.55 -14.67 -13.59
CA TYR A 9 -2.88 -13.50 -14.14
C TYR A 9 -2.19 -12.67 -13.06
N ALA A 10 -2.80 -12.51 -11.88
CA ALA A 10 -2.19 -11.80 -10.75
C ALA A 10 -0.90 -12.50 -10.30
N LEU A 11 -0.91 -13.83 -10.25
CA LEU A 11 0.27 -14.63 -9.93
C LEU A 11 1.37 -14.47 -10.98
N ALA A 12 1.03 -14.59 -12.26
CA ALA A 12 1.99 -14.41 -13.36
C ALA A 12 2.62 -13.01 -13.35
N LEU A 13 1.80 -11.97 -13.13
CA LEU A 13 2.29 -10.60 -12.97
C LEU A 13 3.23 -10.46 -11.78
N SER A 14 2.89 -11.03 -10.63
CA SER A 14 3.72 -10.98 -9.42
C SER A 14 5.11 -11.58 -9.66
N ILE A 15 5.18 -12.71 -10.37
CA ILE A 15 6.45 -13.38 -10.72
C ILE A 15 7.24 -12.56 -11.74
N LEU A 16 6.60 -12.13 -12.82
CA LEU A 16 7.28 -11.46 -13.94
C LEU A 16 7.76 -10.04 -13.60
N THR A 17 7.10 -9.38 -12.64
CA THR A 17 7.38 -7.98 -12.29
C THR A 17 7.97 -7.81 -10.90
N GLU A 18 8.26 -8.91 -10.19
CA GLU A 18 8.73 -8.94 -8.80
C GLU A 18 7.85 -8.09 -7.86
N ARG A 19 6.53 -8.23 -8.00
CA ARG A 19 5.51 -7.47 -7.27
C ARG A 19 4.78 -8.33 -6.25
N THR A 20 4.15 -7.68 -5.29
CA THR A 20 3.25 -8.38 -4.37
C THR A 20 1.93 -8.73 -5.07
N PRO A 21 1.25 -9.81 -4.63
CA PRO A 21 -0.04 -10.21 -5.20
C PRO A 21 -1.08 -9.08 -5.16
N GLU A 22 -1.10 -8.27 -4.09
CA GLU A 22 -2.03 -7.15 -3.91
C GLU A 22 -1.86 -6.11 -5.02
N GLN A 23 -0.61 -5.79 -5.41
CA GLN A 23 -0.33 -4.85 -6.50
C GLN A 23 -0.74 -5.42 -7.86
N ALA A 24 -0.60 -6.74 -8.05
CA ALA A 24 -1.03 -7.40 -9.27
C ALA A 24 -2.56 -7.46 -9.40
N PHE A 25 -3.28 -7.66 -8.29
CA PHE A 25 -4.75 -7.58 -8.28
C PHE A 25 -5.24 -6.14 -8.53
N ASP A 26 -4.65 -5.15 -7.87
CA ASP A 26 -5.02 -3.74 -8.08
C ASP A 26 -4.81 -3.31 -9.54
N TYR A 27 -3.74 -3.78 -10.18
CA TYR A 27 -3.52 -3.58 -11.62
C TYR A 27 -4.65 -4.15 -12.49
N LEU A 28 -5.05 -5.40 -12.21
CA LEU A 28 -6.07 -6.10 -12.99
C LEU A 28 -7.48 -5.52 -12.78
N GLU A 29 -7.76 -4.96 -11.60
CA GLU A 29 -9.05 -4.34 -11.29
C GLU A 29 -9.17 -2.90 -11.80
N THR A 30 -8.08 -2.12 -11.77
CA THR A 30 -8.14 -0.69 -12.09
C THR A 30 -7.59 -0.32 -13.46
N ASP A 31 -6.93 -1.25 -14.17
CA ASP A 31 -6.23 -1.05 -15.46
C ASP A 31 -5.24 0.14 -15.44
N ARG A 32 -4.80 0.53 -14.23
CA ARG A 32 -3.86 1.64 -14.03
C ARG A 32 -2.45 1.10 -14.26
N PRO A 33 -1.55 1.76 -14.98
CA PRO A 33 -0.21 1.24 -15.24
C PRO A 33 0.48 0.79 -13.94
N LEU A 34 1.00 -0.46 -13.93
CA LEU A 34 1.80 -1.03 -12.83
C LEU A 34 2.89 -0.03 -12.45
N ARG A 35 2.67 0.70 -11.34
CA ARG A 35 3.54 1.82 -10.99
C ARG A 35 4.89 1.27 -10.58
N LYS A 36 5.90 1.51 -11.43
CA LYS A 36 7.22 0.88 -11.35
C LYS A 36 7.96 1.11 -10.03
N HIS A 37 7.53 2.07 -9.23
CA HIS A 37 7.80 2.19 -7.82
C HIS A 37 6.66 3.03 -7.26
N CYS A 38 6.21 2.80 -6.04
CA CYS A 38 5.26 3.66 -5.34
C CYS A 38 5.96 4.99 -5.03
N TRP A 39 6.24 5.78 -6.05
CA TRP A 39 6.83 7.10 -5.92
C TRP A 39 5.75 7.99 -5.30
N HIS A 40 5.74 8.08 -3.95
CA HIS A 40 5.12 9.06 -3.03
C HIS A 40 3.73 9.68 -3.34
N LYS A 41 3.42 10.00 -4.60
CA LYS A 41 2.26 10.71 -5.12
C LYS A 41 0.93 9.93 -5.11
N ASP A 42 0.94 8.61 -4.95
CA ASP A 42 -0.29 7.80 -5.06
C ASP A 42 -0.71 7.11 -3.77
N ILE A 43 -0.02 7.38 -2.67
CA ILE A 43 -0.35 6.81 -1.37
C ILE A 43 -1.63 7.49 -0.88
N THR A 44 -2.72 6.72 -0.82
CA THR A 44 -4.02 7.18 -0.37
C THR A 44 -4.06 7.35 1.14
N GLU A 45 -5.10 8.00 1.66
CA GLU A 45 -5.32 8.07 3.12
C GLU A 45 -5.60 6.68 3.71
N ASP A 46 -6.23 5.77 2.96
CA ASP A 46 -6.48 4.41 3.44
C ASP A 46 -5.19 3.58 3.51
N ASP A 47 -4.26 3.75 2.56
CA ASP A 47 -2.93 3.17 2.66
C ASP A 47 -2.22 3.61 3.95
N LYS A 48 -2.35 4.89 4.33
CA LYS A 48 -1.75 5.41 5.57
C LYS A 48 -2.39 4.77 6.81
N LYS A 49 -3.72 4.55 6.79
CA LYS A 49 -4.41 3.85 7.89
C LYS A 49 -3.97 2.40 7.99
N ASP A 50 -3.81 1.70 6.86
CA ASP A 50 -3.34 0.32 6.86
C ASP A 50 -1.88 0.21 7.32
N MET A 51 -1.01 1.14 6.92
CA MET A 51 0.34 1.25 7.50
C MET A 51 0.32 1.46 9.01
N ALA A 52 -0.60 2.28 9.53
CA ALA A 52 -0.76 2.49 10.97
C ALA A 52 -1.24 1.22 11.70
N LYS A 53 -2.12 0.42 11.08
CA LYS A 53 -2.53 -0.90 11.61
C LYS A 53 -1.36 -1.89 11.62
N LEU A 54 -0.64 -2.00 10.50
CA LEU A 54 0.52 -2.88 10.35
C LEU A 54 1.65 -2.53 11.32
N LYS A 55 1.76 -1.26 11.74
CA LYS A 55 2.76 -0.84 12.72
C LYS A 55 2.62 -1.52 14.08
N LYS A 56 1.44 -2.07 14.41
CA LYS A 56 1.24 -2.85 15.64
C LYS A 56 2.02 -4.16 15.65
N THR A 57 2.29 -4.73 14.47
CA THR A 57 2.91 -6.05 14.31
C THR A 57 4.27 -6.00 13.61
N MET A 58 4.55 -4.95 12.83
CA MET A 58 5.74 -4.83 11.99
C MET A 58 6.54 -3.55 12.26
N THR A 59 7.80 -3.54 11.82
CA THR A 59 8.68 -2.36 11.86
C THR A 59 8.44 -1.42 10.67
N TYR A 60 8.83 -0.15 10.81
CA TYR A 60 8.74 0.81 9.71
C TYR A 60 9.54 0.39 8.47
N LYS A 61 10.62 -0.39 8.65
CA LYS A 61 11.44 -0.91 7.54
C LYS A 61 10.69 -1.99 6.75
N GLU A 62 10.05 -2.92 7.43
CA GLU A 62 9.29 -4.00 6.80
C GLU A 62 8.05 -3.45 6.08
N ILE A 63 7.33 -2.53 6.73
CA ILE A 63 6.20 -1.83 6.10
C ILE A 63 6.70 -1.04 4.88
N GLY A 64 7.84 -0.36 4.99
CA GLY A 64 8.44 0.34 3.86
C GLY A 64 8.78 -0.59 2.70
N ALA A 65 9.33 -1.77 2.98
CA ALA A 65 9.64 -2.78 1.97
C ALA A 65 8.37 -3.28 1.27
N MET A 66 7.29 -3.58 2.01
CA MET A 66 6.01 -4.01 1.43
C MET A 66 5.44 -2.98 0.45
N TYR A 67 5.50 -1.70 0.83
CA TYR A 67 4.94 -0.62 0.02
C TYR A 67 5.97 0.02 -0.94
N GLY A 68 7.20 -0.51 -1.04
CA GLY A 68 8.24 0.02 -1.93
C GLY A 68 8.70 1.45 -1.62
N ILE A 69 8.67 1.84 -0.35
CA ILE A 69 8.96 3.21 0.14
C ILE A 69 9.96 3.20 1.28
N SER A 70 10.62 4.33 1.52
CA SER A 70 11.55 4.45 2.65
C SER A 70 10.83 4.43 4.00
N ALA A 71 11.43 3.77 4.99
CA ALA A 71 10.92 3.72 6.36
C ALA A 71 10.65 5.11 6.96
N GLY A 72 11.47 6.12 6.60
CA GLY A 72 11.26 7.51 7.02
C GLY A 72 9.99 8.13 6.45
N SER A 73 9.56 7.71 5.25
CA SER A 73 8.29 8.14 4.65
C SER A 73 7.10 7.55 5.42
N VAL A 74 7.16 6.25 5.73
CA VAL A 74 6.16 5.55 6.55
C VAL A 74 6.01 6.24 7.91
N TYR A 75 7.13 6.51 8.59
CA TYR A 75 7.13 7.21 9.87
C TYR A 75 6.44 8.58 9.76
N ASN A 76 6.82 9.39 8.77
CA ASN A 76 6.26 10.72 8.60
C ASN A 76 4.75 10.71 8.30
N TRP A 77 4.25 9.73 7.56
CA TRP A 77 2.83 9.61 7.27
C TRP A 77 2.02 9.13 8.46
N ILE A 78 2.43 8.06 9.15
CA ILE A 78 1.74 7.59 10.36
C ILE A 78 1.71 8.70 11.41
N ARG A 79 2.82 9.41 11.61
CA ARG A 79 2.90 10.53 12.55
C ARG A 79 1.98 11.70 12.18
N ARG A 80 1.78 11.97 10.89
CA ARG A 80 0.90 13.05 10.40
C ARG A 80 -0.58 12.65 10.42
N GLY A 81 -0.92 11.40 10.10
CA GLY A 81 -2.28 10.86 10.21
C GLY A 81 -2.84 10.97 11.62
N CYS A 82 -2.06 10.57 12.63
CA CYS A 82 -2.46 10.72 14.04
C CYS A 82 -2.63 12.18 14.52
N LYS A 83 -2.13 13.19 13.80
CA LYS A 83 -2.36 14.60 14.14
C LYS A 83 -3.72 15.10 13.63
N ASN A 84 -4.15 14.65 12.45
CA ASN A 84 -5.41 15.11 11.84
C ASN A 84 -6.66 14.47 12.47
N GLU A 85 -6.54 13.28 13.07
CA GLU A 85 -7.66 12.67 13.81
C GLU A 85 -7.96 13.40 15.13
N ARG A 86 -6.97 14.10 15.73
CA ARG A 86 -7.19 14.92 16.93
C ARG A 86 -7.84 16.27 16.64
N THR A 87 -7.79 16.76 15.40
CA THR A 87 -8.39 18.05 15.00
C THR A 87 -9.79 17.91 14.40
N ASN A 88 -10.30 16.69 14.21
CA ASN A 88 -11.66 16.44 13.72
C ASN A 88 -12.65 16.01 14.83
N LEU A 89 -12.26 16.19 16.09
CA LEU A 89 -13.19 16.16 17.22
C LEU A 89 -13.49 17.61 17.63
N GLN A 90 -14.63 18.08 17.13
CA GLN A 90 -15.48 19.22 17.54
C GLN A 90 -15.38 20.55 16.77
N PRO A 91 -16.52 21.29 16.70
CA PRO A 91 -17.87 20.98 17.22
C PRO A 91 -18.83 20.39 16.18
#